data_AF-A0A536G703-F1
#
_entry.id   AF-A0A536G703-F1
#
_cell.length_a   1.000
_cell.length_b   1.000
_cell.length_c   1.000
_cell.angle_alpha   90.00
_cell.angle_beta   90.00
_cell.angle_gamma   90.00
#
_symmetry.space_group_name_H-M   'P 1'
#
loop_
_entity.id
_entity.type
_entity.pdbx_description
1 polymer ?
#
loop_
_entity_poly.entity_id
_entity_poly.type
_entity_poly.pdbx_seq_one_letter_code
_entity_poly.pdbx_strand_id
1 'polypeptide(L)'
;MTARRPLIVVGLGFAGSQAGHLLAYQLRFGAAAEQIQSGGAHAYFPALAKTGLGVASLGLIAALFIVGAARVIAGRRIVAGSAPSWMRLLAVVYTVQLACFALQETVEALVGGVHASSAPMLLLWGAAGQLPVAVVVSLAARWFLARIEPALAQLRLQPTPSHQYLAYALAPAAWPPAAGAVVPSYVLAAGFNRRGPPSF
;
A
#
# COMPACT_ATOMS: atom_id res chain seq x y z
N MET A 1 6.89 4.05 24.14
CA MET A 1 6.95 3.95 22.66
C MET A 1 8.27 3.27 22.31
N THR A 2 8.27 2.14 21.61
CA THR A 2 9.54 1.48 21.22
C THR A 2 10.26 2.36 20.20
N ALA A 3 11.57 2.61 20.39
CA ALA A 3 12.39 3.49 19.53
C ALA A 3 12.36 3.13 18.03
N ARG A 4 11.88 1.93 17.69
CA ARG A 4 11.76 1.40 16.33
C ARG A 4 10.68 2.10 15.49
N ARG A 5 9.56 2.53 16.09
CA ARG A 5 8.45 3.16 15.35
C ARG A 5 8.84 4.49 14.69
N PRO A 6 9.47 5.45 15.38
CA PRO A 6 9.91 6.69 14.73
C PRO A 6 10.96 6.44 13.65
N LEU A 7 11.88 5.49 13.83
CA LEU A 7 12.86 5.10 12.81
C LEU A 7 12.20 4.57 11.54
N ILE A 8 11.17 3.72 11.67
CA ILE A 8 10.39 3.24 10.52
C ILE A 8 9.73 4.41 9.78
N VAL A 9 9.10 5.33 10.51
CA VAL A 9 8.42 6.49 9.89
C VAL A 9 9.41 7.39 9.16
N VAL A 10 10.57 7.67 9.76
CA VAL A 10 11.64 8.46 9.13
C VAL A 10 12.20 7.74 7.91
N GLY A 11 12.46 6.43 8.01
CA GLY A 11 12.96 5.62 6.89
C GLY A 11 11.98 5.56 5.73
N LEU A 12 10.67 5.43 6.00
CA LEU A 12 9.62 5.50 4.99
C LEU A 12 9.50 6.90 4.37
N GLY A 13 9.68 7.96 5.18
CA GLY A 13 9.75 9.34 4.70
C GLY A 13 10.91 9.52 3.72
N PHE A 14 12.11 9.11 4.12
CA PHE A 14 13.30 9.17 3.26
C PHE A 14 13.11 8.37 1.97
N ALA A 15 12.66 7.12 2.04
CA ALA A 15 12.42 6.31 0.85
C ALA A 15 11.36 6.93 -0.08
N GLY A 16 10.25 7.43 0.51
CA GLY A 16 9.20 8.10 -0.24
C GLY A 16 9.66 9.42 -0.89
N SER A 17 10.68 10.08 -0.33
CA SER A 17 11.19 11.35 -0.90
C SER A 17 11.70 11.17 -2.34
N GLN A 18 12.25 10.00 -2.65
CA GLN A 18 12.76 9.68 -4.00
C GLN A 18 11.61 9.51 -5.00
N ALA A 19 10.50 8.90 -4.58
CA ALA A 19 9.29 8.81 -5.40
C ALA A 19 8.64 10.18 -5.61
N GLY A 20 8.65 11.05 -4.58
CA GLY A 20 8.18 12.43 -4.73
C GLY A 20 9.08 13.27 -5.62
N HIS A 21 10.39 13.01 -5.61
CA HIS A 21 11.37 13.69 -6.48
C HIS A 21 11.16 13.31 -7.95
N LEU A 22 10.97 12.01 -8.24
CA LEU A 22 10.53 11.52 -9.56
C LEU A 22 9.25 12.24 -10.02
N LEU A 23 8.22 12.30 -9.17
CA LEU A 23 6.97 12.96 -9.50
C LEU A 23 7.15 14.45 -9.76
N ALA A 24 7.92 15.16 -8.93
CA ALA A 24 8.21 16.58 -9.12
C ALA A 24 8.87 16.86 -10.48
N TYR A 25 9.86 16.06 -10.87
CA TYR A 25 10.52 16.21 -12.17
C TYR A 25 9.61 15.83 -13.33
N GLN A 26 8.81 14.77 -13.18
CA GLN A 26 7.85 14.40 -14.22
C GLN A 26 6.83 15.52 -14.46
N LEU A 27 6.36 16.17 -13.40
CA LEU A 27 5.45 17.31 -13.50
C LEU A 27 6.14 18.56 -14.07
N ARG A 28 7.41 18.79 -13.72
CA ARG A 28 8.15 19.99 -14.13
C ARG A 28 8.68 19.90 -15.56
N PHE A 29 9.21 18.75 -15.96
CA PHE A 29 10.00 18.58 -17.18
C PHE A 29 9.35 17.61 -18.20
N GLY A 30 8.26 16.93 -17.82
CA GLY A 30 7.51 16.06 -18.73
C GLY A 30 8.40 14.97 -19.34
N ALA A 31 8.41 14.87 -20.67
CA ALA A 31 9.17 13.85 -21.39
C ALA A 31 10.69 13.93 -21.18
N ALA A 32 11.21 15.09 -20.77
CA ALA A 32 12.64 15.26 -20.50
C ALA A 32 13.07 14.85 -19.09
N ALA A 33 12.12 14.49 -18.21
CA ALA A 33 12.39 14.23 -16.79
C ALA A 33 13.46 13.16 -16.58
N GLU A 34 13.37 12.03 -17.26
CA GLU A 34 14.34 10.94 -17.13
C GLU A 34 15.73 11.34 -17.59
N GLN A 35 15.85 12.04 -18.72
CA GLN A 35 17.13 12.52 -19.22
C GLN A 35 17.79 13.51 -18.26
N ILE A 36 17.00 14.40 -17.65
CA ILE A 36 17.52 15.40 -16.69
C ILE A 36 17.90 14.73 -15.37
N GLN A 37 17.10 13.79 -14.86
CA GLN A 37 17.37 13.06 -13.61
C GLN A 37 18.44 11.98 -13.73
N SER A 38 18.85 11.62 -14.94
CA SER A 38 19.91 10.64 -15.17
C SER A 38 21.26 11.31 -15.53
N GLY A 39 21.27 12.64 -15.65
CA GLY A 39 22.43 13.42 -16.07
C GLY A 39 23.18 14.12 -14.93
N GLY A 40 24.47 14.36 -15.15
CA GLY A 40 25.31 15.18 -14.26
C GLY A 40 25.33 14.68 -12.82
N ALA A 41 25.11 15.58 -11.86
CA ALA A 41 25.10 15.26 -10.42
C ALA A 41 24.01 14.24 -10.04
N HIS A 42 22.96 14.05 -10.87
CA HIS A 42 21.87 13.10 -10.61
C HIS A 42 22.11 11.70 -11.20
N ALA A 43 23.26 11.40 -11.81
CA ALA A 43 23.46 10.10 -12.48
C ALA A 43 23.29 8.87 -11.56
N TYR A 44 23.40 9.04 -10.25
CA TYR A 44 23.14 8.00 -9.24
C TYR A 44 21.64 7.70 -9.03
N PHE A 45 20.77 8.64 -9.38
CA PHE A 45 19.36 8.65 -9.01
C PHE A 45 18.55 7.49 -9.61
N PRO A 46 18.72 7.10 -10.90
CA PRO A 46 18.01 5.93 -11.44
C PRO A 46 18.29 4.64 -10.66
N ALA A 47 19.56 4.42 -10.28
CA ALA A 47 19.95 3.27 -9.48
C ALA A 47 19.36 3.33 -8.07
N LEU A 48 19.38 4.50 -7.44
CA LEU A 48 18.78 4.73 -6.11
C LEU A 48 17.27 4.49 -6.13
N ALA A 49 16.56 5.06 -7.11
CA ALA A 49 15.11 4.92 -7.26
C ALA A 49 14.72 3.46 -7.49
N LYS A 50 15.39 2.77 -8.42
CA LYS A 50 15.14 1.35 -8.71
C LYS A 50 15.37 0.47 -7.49
N THR A 51 16.48 0.68 -6.79
CA THR A 51 16.83 -0.09 -5.58
C THR A 51 15.84 0.19 -4.44
N GLY A 52 15.49 1.46 -4.22
CA GLY A 52 14.53 1.88 -3.22
C GLY A 52 13.14 1.27 -3.44
N LEU A 53 12.64 1.30 -4.68
CA LEU A 53 11.38 0.66 -5.05
C LEU A 53 11.42 -0.86 -4.88
N GLY A 54 12.55 -1.50 -5.23
CA GLY A 54 12.76 -2.92 -5.02
C GLY A 54 12.71 -3.31 -3.53
N VAL A 55 13.43 -2.59 -2.68
CA VAL A 55 13.43 -2.79 -1.22
C VAL A 55 12.05 -2.55 -0.63
N ALA A 56 11.36 -1.48 -1.05
CA ALA A 56 9.99 -1.20 -0.60
C ALA A 56 9.01 -2.31 -0.98
N SER A 57 9.12 -2.83 -2.21
CA SER A 57 8.29 -3.94 -2.72
C SER A 57 8.54 -5.22 -1.94
N LEU A 58 9.81 -5.58 -1.69
CA LEU A 58 10.16 -6.73 -0.85
C LEU A 58 9.62 -6.58 0.58
N GLY A 59 9.75 -5.39 1.17
CA GLY A 59 9.20 -5.09 2.49
C GLY A 59 7.68 -5.26 2.54
N LEU A 60 6.96 -4.80 1.52
CA LEU A 60 5.51 -4.98 1.41
C LEU A 60 5.12 -6.46 1.25
N ILE A 61 5.82 -7.20 0.40
CA ILE A 61 5.59 -8.64 0.21
C ILE A 61 5.81 -9.39 1.53
N ALA A 62 6.91 -9.12 2.23
CA ALA A 62 7.20 -9.72 3.53
C ALA A 62 6.11 -9.38 4.57
N ALA A 63 5.65 -8.12 4.60
CA ALA A 63 4.58 -7.67 5.48
C ALA A 63 3.27 -8.42 5.21
N LEU A 64 2.88 -8.52 3.94
CA LEU A 64 1.68 -9.25 3.53
C LEU A 64 1.79 -10.74 3.86
N PHE A 65 2.97 -11.34 3.63
CA PHE A 65 3.25 -12.73 3.95
C PHE A 65 3.11 -12.99 5.46
N ILE A 66 3.72 -12.16 6.31
CA ILE A 66 3.61 -12.27 7.78
C ILE A 66 2.14 -12.19 8.23
N VAL A 67 1.40 -11.21 7.72
CA VAL A 67 -0.02 -11.02 8.06
C VAL A 67 -0.87 -12.20 7.54
N GLY A 68 -0.59 -12.70 6.34
CA GLY A 68 -1.25 -13.87 5.75
C GLY A 68 -1.00 -15.15 6.55
N ALA A 69 0.26 -15.45 6.85
CA ALA A 69 0.66 -16.59 7.67
C ALA A 69 -0.01 -16.55 9.05
N ALA A 70 0.00 -15.39 9.71
CA ALA A 70 -0.66 -15.21 11.00
C ALA A 70 -2.18 -15.48 10.92
N ARG A 71 -2.86 -15.08 9.84
CA ARG A 71 -4.29 -15.35 9.63
C ARG A 71 -4.57 -16.84 9.42
N VAL A 72 -3.74 -17.51 8.60
CA VAL A 72 -3.87 -18.95 8.33
C VAL A 72 -3.68 -19.74 9.63
N ILE A 73 -2.63 -19.45 10.38
CA ILE A 73 -2.32 -20.13 11.65
C ILE A 73 -3.40 -19.87 12.71
N ALA A 74 -3.92 -18.63 12.79
CA ALA A 74 -4.97 -18.32 13.75
C ALA A 74 -6.35 -18.89 13.39
N GLY A 75 -6.54 -19.34 12.14
CA GLY A 75 -7.83 -19.74 11.59
C GLY A 75 -8.87 -18.60 11.52
N ARG A 76 -8.44 -17.34 11.70
CA ARG A 76 -9.33 -16.18 11.81
C ARG A 76 -8.65 -14.88 11.41
N ARG A 77 -9.46 -13.82 11.23
CA ARG A 77 -8.94 -12.46 11.01
C ARG A 77 -8.20 -11.97 12.26
N ILE A 78 -7.00 -11.44 12.06
CA ILE A 78 -6.23 -10.76 13.11
C ILE A 78 -6.79 -9.34 13.31
N VAL A 79 -7.19 -9.04 14.55
CA VAL A 79 -7.63 -7.71 14.96
C VAL A 79 -6.47 -6.73 14.82
N ALA A 80 -6.73 -5.59 14.19
CA ALA A 80 -5.71 -4.56 14.03
C ALA A 80 -5.37 -3.91 15.38
N GLY A 81 -4.08 -3.66 15.62
CA GLY A 81 -3.61 -2.94 16.78
C GLY A 81 -3.80 -1.43 16.63
N SER A 82 -3.35 -0.69 17.65
CA SER A 82 -3.34 0.77 17.59
C SER A 82 -2.26 1.27 16.63
N ALA A 83 -2.60 2.32 15.87
CA ALA A 83 -1.66 3.04 15.02
C ALA A 83 -1.69 4.53 15.32
N PRO A 84 -0.58 5.25 15.06
CA PRO A 84 -0.56 6.71 15.21
C PRO A 84 -1.63 7.39 14.35
N SER A 85 -2.03 8.60 14.76
CA SER A 85 -2.94 9.44 13.97
C SER A 85 -2.38 9.64 12.56
N TRP A 86 -3.24 9.49 11.54
CA TRP A 86 -2.84 9.69 10.14
C TRP A 86 -2.35 11.11 9.88
N MET A 87 -3.00 12.12 10.47
CA MET A 87 -2.54 13.52 10.39
C MET A 87 -1.11 13.69 10.92
N ARG A 88 -0.78 13.02 12.03
CA ARG A 88 0.56 13.09 12.62
C ARG A 88 1.60 12.39 11.73
N LEU A 89 1.25 11.25 11.16
CA LEU A 89 2.11 10.54 10.22
C LEU A 89 2.34 11.38 8.96
N LEU A 90 1.27 11.95 8.38
CA LEU A 90 1.33 12.81 7.22
C LEU A 90 2.25 14.00 7.46
N ALA A 91 2.07 14.73 8.56
CA ALA A 91 2.90 15.87 8.88
C ALA A 91 4.40 15.50 8.98
N VAL A 92 4.72 14.41 9.69
CA VAL A 92 6.12 13.96 9.85
C VAL A 92 6.70 13.49 8.52
N VAL A 93 6.00 12.61 7.80
CA VAL A 93 6.46 12.05 6.53
C VAL A 93 6.65 13.16 5.49
N TYR A 94 5.68 14.05 5.36
CA TYR A 94 5.75 15.18 4.43
C TYR A 94 6.92 16.11 4.77
N THR A 95 7.13 16.41 6.06
CA THR A 95 8.26 17.27 6.48
C THR A 95 9.60 16.64 6.14
N VAL A 96 9.78 15.34 6.44
CA VAL A 96 11.00 14.60 6.09
C VAL A 96 11.21 14.60 4.58
N GLN A 97 10.17 14.30 3.81
CA GLN A 97 10.23 14.25 2.36
C GLN A 97 10.60 15.60 1.72
N LEU A 98 9.95 16.68 2.17
CA LEU A 98 10.23 18.02 1.67
C LEU A 98 11.64 18.49 2.04
N ALA A 99 12.12 18.17 3.25
CA ALA A 99 13.48 18.47 3.68
C ALA A 99 14.51 17.70 2.84
N CYS A 100 14.29 16.41 2.58
CA CYS A 100 15.14 15.61 1.70
C CYS A 100 15.18 16.19 0.29
N PHE A 101 14.02 16.52 -0.29
CA PHE A 101 13.95 17.14 -1.62
C PHE A 101 14.74 18.45 -1.70
N ALA A 102 14.48 19.37 -0.77
CA ALA A 102 15.17 20.67 -0.75
C ALA A 102 16.69 20.51 -0.56
N LEU A 103 17.11 19.58 0.29
CA LEU A 103 18.53 19.28 0.51
C LEU A 103 19.19 18.70 -0.74
N GLN A 104 18.56 17.72 -1.39
CA GLN A 104 19.07 17.10 -2.62
C GLN A 104 19.27 18.15 -3.72
N GLU A 105 18.22 18.93 -4.04
CA GLU A 105 18.29 19.96 -5.07
C GLU A 105 19.37 21.02 -4.77
N THR A 106 19.54 21.38 -3.50
CA THR A 106 20.54 22.37 -3.09
C THR A 106 21.96 21.80 -3.23
N VAL A 107 22.20 20.59 -2.72
CA VAL A 107 23.51 19.94 -2.77
C VAL A 107 23.91 19.64 -4.21
N GLU A 108 22.98 19.17 -5.04
CA GLU A 108 23.25 18.82 -6.43
C GLU A 108 23.51 20.06 -7.29
N ALA A 109 22.83 21.18 -7.03
CA ALA A 109 23.16 22.46 -7.66
C ALA A 109 24.58 22.92 -7.28
N LEU A 110 24.95 22.83 -5.99
CA LEU A 110 26.30 23.17 -5.52
C LEU A 110 27.38 22.29 -6.16
N VAL A 111 27.17 20.96 -6.19
CA VAL A 111 28.11 20.01 -6.81
C VAL A 111 28.19 20.21 -8.33
N GLY A 112 27.08 20.56 -8.98
CA GLY A 112 27.04 20.87 -10.41
C GLY A 112 27.61 22.24 -10.78
N GLY A 113 28.03 23.06 -9.80
CA GLY A 113 28.52 24.42 -10.05
C GLY A 113 27.44 25.38 -10.55
N VAL A 114 26.16 25.08 -10.28
CA VAL A 114 25.00 25.87 -10.73
C VAL A 114 24.32 26.53 -9.53
N HIS A 115 23.58 27.60 -9.78
CA HIS A 115 22.81 28.25 -8.72
C HIS A 115 21.64 27.37 -8.29
N ALA A 116 21.51 27.15 -6.97
CA ALA A 116 20.36 26.47 -6.40
C ALA A 116 19.06 27.20 -6.75
N SER A 117 18.00 26.43 -6.95
CA SER A 117 16.66 26.99 -7.17
C SER A 117 16.25 27.87 -5.99
N SER A 118 15.49 28.93 -6.27
CA SER A 118 14.99 29.81 -5.20
C SER A 118 14.09 29.05 -4.23
N ALA A 119 14.03 29.48 -2.97
CA ALA A 119 13.20 28.83 -1.95
C ALA A 119 11.72 28.67 -2.35
N PRO A 120 11.05 29.67 -2.98
CA PRO A 120 9.68 29.47 -3.47
C PRO A 120 9.57 28.37 -4.53
N MET A 121 10.58 28.23 -5.40
CA MET A 121 10.59 27.20 -6.45
C MET A 121 10.78 25.80 -5.85
N LEU A 122 11.67 25.67 -4.86
CA LEU A 122 11.86 24.42 -4.11
C LEU A 122 10.58 24.02 -3.35
N LEU A 123 9.90 24.98 -2.72
CA LEU A 123 8.65 24.72 -2.02
C LEU A 123 7.52 24.34 -2.97
N LEU A 124 7.40 25.01 -4.12
CA LEU A 124 6.37 24.71 -5.11
C LEU A 124 6.51 23.30 -5.67
N TRP A 125 7.67 22.96 -6.25
CA TRP A 125 7.88 21.65 -6.86
C TRP A 125 8.03 20.54 -5.82
N GLY A 126 8.63 20.86 -4.68
CA GLY A 126 8.69 19.97 -3.53
C GLY A 126 7.30 19.62 -3.03
N ALA A 127 6.40 20.60 -2.83
CA ALA A 127 5.02 20.30 -2.43
C ALA A 127 4.26 19.48 -3.49
N ALA A 128 4.39 19.86 -4.77
CA ALA A 128 3.73 19.18 -5.89
C ALA A 128 4.11 17.69 -6.01
N GLY A 129 5.39 17.36 -5.81
CA GLY A 129 5.87 15.98 -5.85
C GLY A 129 5.70 15.22 -4.52
N GLN A 130 6.03 15.85 -3.39
CA GLN A 130 6.14 15.17 -2.10
C GLN A 130 4.78 14.98 -1.42
N LEU A 131 3.84 15.93 -1.50
CA LEU A 131 2.57 15.81 -0.78
C LEU A 131 1.73 14.60 -1.23
N PRO A 132 1.54 14.32 -2.53
CA PRO A 132 0.80 13.13 -2.97
C PRO A 132 1.44 11.83 -2.48
N VAL A 133 2.77 11.76 -2.52
CA VAL A 133 3.52 10.58 -2.06
C VAL A 133 3.45 10.44 -0.54
N ALA A 134 3.54 11.54 0.22
CA ALA A 134 3.40 11.55 1.67
C ALA A 134 2.04 11.00 2.13
N VAL A 135 0.96 11.30 1.39
CA VAL A 135 -0.39 10.74 1.65
C VAL A 135 -0.37 9.22 1.56
N VAL A 136 0.14 8.68 0.44
CA VAL A 136 0.23 7.22 0.20
C VAL A 136 1.12 6.55 1.24
N VAL A 137 2.31 7.09 1.48
CA VAL A 137 3.27 6.56 2.45
C VAL A 137 2.69 6.57 3.86
N SER A 138 1.95 7.61 4.25
CA SER A 138 1.34 7.70 5.58
C SER A 138 0.21 6.69 5.77
N LEU A 139 -0.57 6.40 4.74
CA LEU A 139 -1.57 5.33 4.77
C LEU A 139 -0.90 3.95 4.87
N ALA A 140 0.14 3.71 4.06
CA ALA A 140 0.92 2.48 4.10
C ALA A 140 1.58 2.26 5.47
N ALA A 141 2.22 3.30 6.03
CA ALA A 141 2.82 3.28 7.35
C ALA A 141 1.79 2.97 8.43
N ARG A 142 0.63 3.64 8.38
CA ARG A 142 -0.46 3.39 9.35
C ARG A 142 -0.95 1.95 9.27
N TRP A 143 -1.16 1.43 8.06
CA TRP A 143 -1.55 0.04 7.85
C TRP A 143 -0.49 -0.93 8.39
N PHE A 144 0.78 -0.72 8.03
CA PHE A 144 1.89 -1.57 8.45
C PHE A 144 2.00 -1.63 9.98
N LEU A 145 2.01 -0.46 10.63
CA LEU A 145 2.10 -0.35 12.09
C LEU A 145 0.90 -1.00 12.80
N ALA A 146 -0.31 -0.89 12.23
CA ALA A 146 -1.51 -1.50 12.81
C ALA A 146 -1.55 -3.03 12.69
N ARG A 147 -0.85 -3.62 11.71
CA ARG A 147 -1.03 -5.02 11.32
C ARG A 147 0.14 -5.93 11.68
N ILE A 148 1.36 -5.43 11.61
CA ILE A 148 2.56 -6.27 11.76
C ILE A 148 2.78 -6.72 13.19
N GLU A 149 2.61 -5.83 14.17
CA GLU A 149 2.83 -6.18 15.57
C GLU A 149 1.83 -7.23 16.09
N PRO A 150 0.51 -7.12 15.84
CA PRO A 150 -0.43 -8.19 16.17
C PRO A 150 -0.15 -9.50 15.42
N ALA A 151 0.24 -9.44 14.16
CA ALA A 151 0.56 -10.63 13.37
C ALA A 151 1.81 -11.35 13.94
N LEU A 152 2.88 -10.62 14.25
CA LEU A 152 4.06 -11.19 14.88
C LEU A 152 3.77 -11.73 16.27
N ALA A 153 2.93 -11.07 17.07
CA ALA A 153 2.51 -11.58 18.36
C ALA A 153 1.78 -12.92 18.20
N GLN A 154 0.86 -13.03 17.24
CA GLN A 154 0.16 -14.28 16.95
C GLN A 154 1.11 -15.41 16.54
N LEU A 155 2.12 -15.11 15.72
CA LEU A 155 3.13 -16.09 15.30
C LEU A 155 4.02 -16.56 16.46
N ARG A 156 4.31 -15.69 17.44
CA ARG A 156 5.15 -16.02 18.60
C ARG A 156 4.44 -16.86 19.66
N LEU A 157 3.11 -16.73 19.76
CA LEU A 157 2.31 -17.43 20.77
C LEU A 157 2.09 -18.93 20.46
N GLN A 158 2.63 -19.44 19.35
CA GLN A 158 2.50 -20.85 18.96
C GLN A 158 3.84 -21.59 19.15
N PRO A 159 4.07 -22.24 20.30
CA PRO A 159 5.03 -23.32 20.40
C PRO A 159 4.38 -24.58 19.79
N THR A 160 4.93 -25.07 18.67
CA THR A 160 4.69 -26.40 18.07
C THR A 160 3.33 -26.71 17.39
N PRO A 161 3.32 -27.59 16.37
CA PRO A 161 2.39 -27.52 15.25
C PRO A 161 1.06 -28.16 15.62
N SER A 162 0.00 -27.36 15.65
CA SER A 162 -1.31 -27.92 15.38
C SER A 162 -1.37 -28.22 13.88
N HIS A 163 -1.06 -29.47 13.52
CA HIS A 163 -1.58 -30.08 12.29
C HIS A 163 -3.11 -30.10 12.41
N GLN A 164 -3.74 -28.93 12.25
CA GLN A 164 -5.12 -28.88 11.86
C GLN A 164 -5.11 -29.28 10.39
N TYR A 165 -5.20 -30.59 10.18
CA TYR A 165 -5.68 -31.14 8.92
C TYR A 165 -6.80 -30.23 8.45
N LEU A 166 -6.64 -29.73 7.23
CA LEU A 166 -7.67 -29.00 6.50
C LEU A 166 -8.81 -30.00 6.29
N ALA A 167 -9.60 -30.22 7.34
CA ALA A 167 -10.92 -30.76 7.21
C ALA A 167 -11.68 -29.66 6.47
N TYR A 168 -11.63 -29.73 5.14
CA TYR A 168 -12.74 -29.30 4.32
C TYR A 168 -13.94 -30.13 4.79
N ALA A 169 -14.51 -29.76 5.94
CA ALA A 169 -15.91 -29.97 6.17
C ALA A 169 -16.57 -29.06 5.14
N LEU A 170 -16.81 -29.61 3.95
CA LEU A 170 -18.05 -29.33 3.25
C LEU A 170 -19.12 -29.56 4.31
N ALA A 171 -19.47 -28.53 5.07
CA ALA A 171 -20.79 -28.49 5.65
C ALA A 171 -21.67 -28.63 4.42
N PRO A 172 -22.40 -29.75 4.22
CA PRO A 172 -23.53 -29.67 3.33
C PRO A 172 -24.30 -28.48 3.90
N ALA A 173 -24.47 -27.43 3.10
CA ALA A 173 -25.48 -26.46 3.43
C ALA A 173 -26.72 -27.31 3.68
N ALA A 174 -27.11 -27.45 4.95
CA ALA A 174 -28.33 -28.10 5.33
C ALA A 174 -29.39 -27.14 4.84
N TRP A 175 -29.67 -27.25 3.55
CA TRP A 175 -30.83 -26.65 2.94
C TRP A 175 -31.97 -27.22 3.77
N PRO A 176 -32.75 -26.38 4.49
CA PRO A 176 -33.91 -26.91 5.16
C PRO A 176 -34.72 -27.63 4.08
N PRO A 177 -35.09 -28.91 4.25
CA PRO A 177 -36.00 -29.54 3.32
C PRO A 177 -37.20 -28.61 3.26
N ALA A 178 -37.43 -28.00 2.09
CA ALA A 178 -38.57 -27.15 1.90
C ALA A 178 -39.78 -27.99 2.30
N ALA A 179 -40.43 -27.64 3.41
CA ALA A 179 -41.67 -28.26 3.82
C ALA A 179 -42.58 -28.18 2.59
N GLY A 180 -42.92 -29.34 2.03
CA GLY A 180 -43.42 -29.48 0.68
C GLY A 180 -44.58 -28.54 0.42
N ALA A 181 -44.30 -27.42 -0.25
CA ALA A 181 -45.33 -26.76 -1.05
C ALA A 181 -45.51 -27.66 -2.26
N VAL A 182 -46.45 -28.61 -2.15
CA VAL A 182 -46.99 -29.32 -3.30
C VAL A 182 -47.64 -28.25 -4.18
N VAL A 183 -46.86 -27.71 -5.12
CA VAL A 183 -47.39 -26.81 -6.13
C VAL A 183 -48.23 -27.68 -7.07
N PRO A 184 -49.54 -27.44 -7.20
CA PRO A 184 -50.37 -28.22 -8.10
C PRO A 184 -49.84 -28.11 -9.54
N SER A 185 -49.80 -29.23 -10.26
CA SER A 185 -49.29 -29.32 -11.63
C SER A 185 -49.96 -28.36 -12.62
N TYR A 186 -51.19 -27.89 -12.34
CA TYR A 186 -51.87 -26.89 -13.17
C TYR A 186 -51.20 -25.50 -13.13
N VAL A 187 -50.47 -25.14 -12.06
CA VAL A 187 -49.77 -23.85 -11.94
C VAL A 187 -48.54 -23.83 -12.84
N LEU A 188 -47.85 -24.96 -12.99
CA LEU A 188 -46.74 -25.11 -13.94
C LEU A 188 -47.24 -25.09 -15.39
N ALA A 189 -48.39 -25.69 -15.69
CA ALA A 189 -48.99 -25.67 -17.02
C ALA A 189 -49.41 -24.26 -17.48
N ALA A 190 -49.85 -23.39 -16.58
CA ALA A 190 -50.24 -22.02 -16.90
C ALA A 190 -49.05 -21.10 -17.27
N GLY A 191 -47.83 -21.43 -16.82
CA GLY A 191 -46.63 -20.63 -17.09
C GLY A 191 -46.03 -20.82 -18.48
N PHE A 192 -46.20 -21.99 -19.10
CA PHE A 192 -45.60 -22.34 -20.39
C PHE A 192 -46.43 -21.94 -21.62
N ASN A 193 -47.71 -21.57 -21.43
CA ASN A 193 -48.64 -21.26 -22.55
C ASN A 193 -48.72 -19.77 -22.92
N ARG A 194 -47.81 -18.90 -22.45
CA ARG A 194 -47.86 -17.44 -22.74
C ARG A 194 -47.09 -16.99 -23.98
N ARG A 195 -46.51 -17.89 -24.77
CA ARG A 195 -45.92 -17.55 -26.07
C ARG A 195 -46.53 -18.44 -27.15
N GLY A 196 -47.58 -17.94 -27.81
CA GLY A 196 -47.98 -18.45 -29.12
C GLY A 196 -46.86 -18.21 -30.13
N PRO A 197 -46.80 -18.99 -31.23
CA PRO A 197 -45.77 -18.82 -32.25
C PRO A 197 -45.87 -17.42 -32.89
N PRO A 198 -44.73 -16.84 -33.32
CA PRO A 198 -44.74 -15.54 -33.99
C PRO A 198 -45.55 -15.62 -35.28
N SER A 199 -46.46 -14.67 -35.47
CA SER A 199 -47.13 -14.42 -36.74
C SER A 199 -46.16 -13.70 -37.69
N PHE A 200 -46.10 -14.16 -38.93
CA PHE A 200 -45.30 -13.59 -40.03
C PHE A 200 -45.65 -12.12 -40.30
#